data_AF-A0A4V3WCP7-F1
#
_entry.id   AF-A0A4V3WCP7-F1
#
_cell.length_a   1.000
_cell.length_b   1.000
_cell.length_c   1.000
_cell.angle_alpha   90.00
_cell.angle_beta   90.00
_cell.angle_gamma   90.00
#
_symmetry.space_group_name_H-M   'P 1'
#
loop_
_entity.id
_entity.type
_entity.pdbx_description
1 polymer ?
#
loop_
_entity_poly.entity_id
_entity_poly.type
_entity_poly.pdbx_seq_one_letter_code
_entity_poly.pdbx_strand_id
1 'polypeptide(L)'
;MTETPPAVVRPFTVTMDYFATGEGLTYALAVVQARDTEGAKAAFLDAHGYFGSSRDYFGRGVYVHEGVDRARLGRWLTPQFIDTIERQMHVHAQFKFHWHFNAS
;
A
#
# COMPACT_ATOMS: atom_id res chain seq x y z
N MET A 1 -12.51 -12.19 -33.05
CA MET A 1 -11.87 -11.29 -32.07
C MET A 1 -12.38 -11.70 -30.72
N THR A 2 -11.56 -12.36 -29.91
CA THR A 2 -11.92 -12.78 -28.55
C THR A 2 -11.70 -11.58 -27.65
N GLU A 3 -12.78 -10.97 -27.16
CA GLU A 3 -12.70 -9.98 -26.09
C GLU A 3 -12.11 -10.66 -24.85
N THR A 4 -10.90 -10.27 -24.46
CA THR A 4 -10.39 -10.60 -23.13
C THR A 4 -11.29 -9.90 -22.13
N PRO A 5 -11.96 -10.64 -21.21
CA PRO A 5 -12.82 -10.00 -20.21
C PRO A 5 -12.01 -8.96 -19.43
N PRO A 6 -12.63 -7.83 -19.03
CA PRO A 6 -11.93 -6.79 -18.29
C PRO A 6 -11.28 -7.42 -17.07
N ALA A 7 -9.95 -7.25 -16.96
CA ALA A 7 -9.19 -7.85 -15.88
C ALA A 7 -9.73 -7.35 -14.54
N VAL A 8 -10.23 -8.28 -13.73
CA VAL A 8 -10.84 -8.02 -12.42
C VAL A 8 -9.80 -7.38 -11.51
N VAL A 9 -10.04 -6.13 -11.11
CA VAL A 9 -9.25 -5.47 -10.07
C VAL A 9 -9.65 -5.97 -8.69
N ARG A 10 -8.67 -6.14 -7.82
CA ARG A 10 -8.83 -6.62 -6.45
C ARG A 10 -8.14 -5.68 -5.48
N PRO A 11 -8.62 -5.57 -4.23
CA PRO A 11 -7.94 -4.80 -3.22
C PRO A 11 -6.62 -5.48 -2.82
N PHE A 12 -5.60 -4.67 -2.55
CA PHE A 12 -4.33 -5.09 -1.99
C PHE A 12 -3.97 -4.14 -0.86
N THR A 13 -3.51 -4.69 0.25
CA THR A 13 -2.88 -3.91 1.31
C THR A 13 -1.39 -3.83 1.02
N VAL A 14 -0.89 -2.62 0.81
CA VAL A 14 0.51 -2.36 0.53
C VAL A 14 1.10 -1.59 1.69
N THR A 15 2.25 -2.02 2.17
CA THR A 15 2.98 -1.36 3.25
C THR A 15 4.43 -1.20 2.92
N MET A 16 5.05 -0.20 3.52
CA MET A 16 6.49 0.01 3.48
C MET A 16 7.00 0.22 4.89
N ASP A 17 8.06 -0.50 5.26
CA ASP A 17 8.77 -0.34 6.51
C ASP A 17 10.21 0.12 6.20
N TYR A 18 10.52 1.36 6.54
CA TYR A 18 11.76 2.05 6.21
C TYR A 18 12.78 1.96 7.35
N PHE A 19 13.03 0.78 7.93
CA PHE A 19 14.15 0.61 8.87
C PHE A 19 15.50 0.40 8.15
N ALA A 20 15.49 0.08 6.85
CA ALA A 20 16.64 -0.40 6.09
C ALA A 20 17.65 0.69 5.64
N THR A 21 17.44 1.94 6.02
CA THR A 21 18.08 3.10 5.36
C THR A 21 18.81 4.03 6.32
N GLY A 22 18.64 3.83 7.63
CA GLY A 22 19.34 4.57 8.68
C GLY A 22 18.80 5.99 8.94
N GLU A 23 17.78 6.44 8.22
CA GLU A 23 17.25 7.82 8.30
C GLU A 23 16.02 7.98 9.22
N GLY A 24 15.63 6.91 9.93
CA GLY A 24 14.48 6.89 10.83
C GLY A 24 13.39 5.94 10.38
N LEU A 25 12.40 5.70 11.25
CA LEU A 25 11.35 4.71 11.01
C LEU A 25 10.17 5.35 10.26
N THR A 26 9.99 5.00 8.99
CA THR A 26 8.80 5.38 8.20
C THR A 26 7.94 4.15 7.93
N TYR A 27 6.70 4.18 8.42
CA TYR A 27 5.66 3.23 8.04
C TYR A 27 4.66 3.90 7.11
N ALA A 28 4.50 3.37 5.90
CA ALA A 28 3.42 3.77 5.00
C ALA A 28 2.51 2.58 4.74
N LEU A 29 1.20 2.83 4.63
CA LEU A 29 0.16 1.81 4.50
C LEU A 29 -0.93 2.35 3.57
N ALA A 30 -1.25 1.59 2.52
CA ALA A 30 -2.34 1.91 1.61
C ALA A 30 -3.14 0.66 1.26
N VAL A 31 -4.41 0.84 0.94
CA VAL A 31 -5.22 -0.20 0.30
C VAL A 31 -5.51 0.25 -1.13
N VAL A 32 -5.06 -0.52 -2.12
CA VAL A 32 -5.12 -0.14 -3.55
C VAL A 32 -5.86 -1.19 -4.36
N GLN A 33 -6.55 -0.76 -5.42
CA GLN A 33 -7.12 -1.67 -6.41
C GLN A 33 -6.08 -1.94 -7.49
N ALA A 34 -5.73 -3.21 -7.71
CA ALA A 34 -4.78 -3.62 -8.74
C ALA A 34 -5.18 -4.96 -9.37
N ARG A 35 -4.51 -5.34 -10.46
CA ARG A 35 -4.73 -6.63 -11.13
C ARG A 35 -3.89 -7.75 -10.51
N ASP A 36 -2.75 -7.38 -9.96
CA ASP A 36 -1.74 -8.26 -9.40
C ASP A 36 -0.87 -7.50 -8.38
N THR A 37 0.03 -8.24 -7.74
CA THR A 37 0.93 -7.71 -6.71
C THR A 37 1.91 -6.66 -7.23
N GLU A 38 2.41 -6.81 -8.46
CA GLU A 38 3.35 -5.86 -9.07
C GLU A 38 2.66 -4.53 -9.39
N GLY A 39 1.44 -4.59 -9.92
CA GLY A 39 0.59 -3.43 -10.15
C GLY A 39 0.23 -2.71 -8.85
N ALA A 40 -0.06 -3.44 -7.78
CA ALA A 40 -0.31 -2.86 -6.46
C ALA A 40 0.92 -2.14 -5.91
N LYS A 41 2.09 -2.77 -6.01
CA LYS A 41 3.39 -2.18 -5.64
C LYS A 41 3.69 -0.94 -6.46
N ALA A 42 3.49 -0.99 -7.77
CA ALA A 42 3.74 0.13 -8.66
C ALA A 42 2.85 1.33 -8.33
N ALA A 43 1.54 1.10 -8.18
CA ALA A 43 0.58 2.13 -7.80
C ALA A 43 0.92 2.75 -6.45
N PHE A 44 1.36 1.95 -5.48
CA PHE A 44 1.81 2.45 -4.18
C PHE A 44 3.03 3.37 -4.32
N LEU A 45 4.08 2.93 -5.03
CA LEU A 45 5.30 3.71 -5.21
C LEU A 45 5.05 5.02 -5.99
N ASP A 46 4.24 4.96 -7.04
CA ASP A 46 3.84 6.14 -7.83
C ASP A 46 3.07 7.15 -6.95
N ALA A 47 2.15 6.66 -6.12
CA ALA A 47 1.37 7.49 -5.24
C ALA A 47 2.21 8.18 -4.14
N HIS A 48 3.40 7.66 -3.83
CA HIS A 48 4.35 8.27 -2.90
C HIS A 48 5.44 9.08 -3.61
N GLY A 49 5.39 9.21 -4.94
CA GLY A 49 6.34 10.00 -5.71
C GLY A 49 7.72 9.37 -5.85
N TYR A 50 7.83 8.04 -5.73
CA TYR A 50 9.09 7.33 -5.87
C TYR A 50 9.35 6.95 -7.33
N PHE A 51 10.33 7.61 -7.94
CA PHE A 51 10.71 7.45 -9.34
C PHE A 51 12.21 7.14 -9.49
N GLY A 52 12.61 6.54 -10.62
CA GLY A 52 14.01 6.21 -10.90
C GLY A 52 14.66 5.39 -9.81
N SER A 53 15.88 5.75 -9.40
CA SER A 53 16.65 5.03 -8.37
C SER A 53 15.96 4.99 -7.00
N SER A 54 15.16 6.01 -6.66
CA SER A 54 14.37 6.00 -5.41
C SER A 54 13.31 4.89 -5.45
N ARG A 55 12.70 4.63 -6.60
CA ARG A 55 11.73 3.55 -6.76
C ARG A 55 12.35 2.19 -6.44
N ASP A 56 13.54 1.93 -6.96
CA ASP A 56 14.25 0.68 -6.72
C ASP A 56 14.70 0.54 -5.27
N TYR A 57 15.06 1.65 -4.64
CA TYR A 57 15.47 1.71 -3.25
C TYR A 57 14.30 1.46 -2.29
N PHE A 58 13.26 2.30 -2.36
CA PHE A 58 12.07 2.20 -1.52
C PHE A 58 11.26 0.93 -1.83
N GLY A 59 11.25 0.49 -3.09
CA GLY A 59 10.58 -0.73 -3.52
C GLY A 59 11.09 -2.03 -2.87
N ARG A 60 12.29 -2.04 -2.27
CA ARG A 60 12.80 -3.20 -1.51
C ARG A 60 12.12 -3.38 -0.15
N GLY A 61 11.65 -2.28 0.45
CA GLY A 61 10.96 -2.27 1.73
C GLY A 61 9.44 -2.44 1.62
N VAL A 62 8.90 -2.61 0.41
CA VAL A 62 7.46 -2.74 0.17
C VAL A 62 7.00 -4.19 0.33
N TYR A 63 6.00 -4.39 1.19
CA TYR A 63 5.27 -5.64 1.35
C TYR A 63 3.84 -5.49 0.78
N VAL A 64 3.41 -6.48 0.01
CA VAL A 64 2.08 -6.52 -0.64
C VAL A 64 1.31 -7.73 -0.14
N HIS A 65 0.07 -7.51 0.29
CA HIS A 65 -0.88 -8.53 0.72
C HIS A 65 -2.15 -8.43 -0.14
N GLU A 66 -2.64 -9.53 -0.70
CA GLU A 66 -3.91 -9.57 -1.44
C GLU A 66 -5.09 -9.44 -0.47
N GLY A 67 -5.99 -8.51 -0.72
CA GLY A 67 -7.10 -8.16 0.17
C GLY A 67 -6.75 -7.13 1.24
N VAL A 68 -7.72 -6.86 2.11
CA VAL A 68 -7.58 -5.98 3.28
C VAL A 68 -6.89 -6.74 4.41
N ASP A 69 -5.64 -6.41 4.73
CA ASP A 69 -4.89 -7.03 5.83
C ASP A 69 -5.34 -6.42 7.16
N ARG A 70 -6.41 -7.00 7.72
CA ARG A 70 -6.99 -6.55 8.99
C ARG A 70 -5.99 -6.57 10.15
N ALA A 71 -5.09 -7.54 10.18
CA ALA A 71 -4.13 -7.69 11.27
C ALA A 71 -3.09 -6.55 11.25
N ARG A 72 -2.64 -6.16 10.07
CA ARG A 72 -1.67 -5.07 9.89
C ARG A 72 -2.34 -3.70 10.00
N LEU A 73 -3.54 -3.53 9.44
CA LEU A 73 -4.34 -2.30 9.58
C LEU A 73 -4.78 -2.07 11.02
N GLY A 74 -5.14 -3.12 11.75
CA GLY A 74 -5.60 -3.07 13.15
C GLY A 74 -4.56 -2.57 14.15
N ARG A 75 -3.30 -2.45 13.74
CA ARG A 75 -2.25 -1.77 14.53
C ARG A 75 -2.42 -0.26 14.58
N TRP A 76 -3.13 0.30 13.60
CA TRP A 76 -3.22 1.74 13.35
C TRP A 76 -4.66 2.26 13.28
N LEU A 77 -5.60 1.40 12.87
CA LEU A 77 -6.98 1.76 12.59
C LEU A 77 -7.92 0.95 13.49
N THR A 78 -9.07 1.55 13.82
CA THR A 78 -10.12 0.86 14.57
C THR A 78 -10.81 -0.18 13.69
N PRO A 79 -11.38 -1.26 14.28
CA PRO A 79 -12.12 -2.26 13.52
C PRO A 79 -13.24 -1.66 12.66
N GLN A 80 -13.96 -0.65 13.17
CA GLN A 80 -15.05 0.01 12.44
C GLN A 80 -14.57 0.74 11.18
N PHE A 81 -13.36 1.30 11.23
CA PHE A 81 -12.75 1.96 10.08
C PHE A 81 -12.29 0.94 9.03
N ILE A 82 -11.74 -0.19 9.46
CA ILE A 82 -11.38 -1.31 8.58
C ILE A 82 -12.63 -1.89 7.90
N ASP A 83 -13.72 -2.08 8.65
CA ASP A 83 -15.00 -2.51 8.09
C ASP A 83 -15.54 -1.51 7.06
N THR A 84 -15.33 -0.21 7.29
CA THR A 84 -15.69 0.84 6.31
C THR A 84 -14.86 0.69 5.03
N ILE A 85 -13.55 0.47 5.14
CA ILE A 85 -12.68 0.23 4.00
C ILE A 85 -13.16 -1.00 3.22
N GLU A 86 -13.39 -2.13 3.87
CA GLU A 86 -13.86 -3.35 3.21
C GLU A 86 -15.21 -3.16 2.49
N ARG A 87 -16.15 -2.45 3.12
CA ARG A 87 -17.46 -2.14 2.51
C ARG A 87 -17.36 -1.15 1.36
N GLN A 88 -16.45 -0.18 1.46
CA GLN A 88 -16.31 0.91 0.48
C GLN A 88 -15.29 0.61 -0.61
N MET A 89 -14.52 -0.47 -0.54
CA MET A 89 -13.48 -0.84 -1.53
C MET A 89 -14.01 -1.13 -2.95
N HIS A 90 -15.32 -0.94 -3.19
CA HIS A 90 -15.86 -0.60 -4.52
C HIS A 90 -15.41 0.81 -5.02
N VAL A 91 -14.70 1.59 -4.19
CA VAL A 91 -14.23 2.95 -4.39
C VAL A 91 -12.79 3.06 -3.87
N HIS A 92 -11.90 3.65 -4.67
CA HIS A 92 -10.50 3.92 -4.30
C HIS A 92 -10.42 4.69 -2.97
N ALA A 93 -9.73 4.14 -1.96
CA ALA A 93 -9.45 4.83 -0.70
C ALA A 93 -7.94 4.85 -0.44
N GLN A 94 -7.34 6.04 -0.43
CA GLN A 94 -5.92 6.22 -0.13
C GLN A 94 -5.76 6.86 1.26
N PHE A 95 -5.08 6.17 2.16
CA PHE A 95 -4.66 6.72 3.44
C PHE A 95 -3.14 6.83 3.43
N LYS A 96 -2.62 7.92 3.96
CA LYS A 96 -1.19 8.20 4.07
C LYS A 96 -0.92 8.59 5.50
N PHE A 97 -0.34 7.67 6.27
CA PHE A 97 0.20 7.97 7.59
C PHE A 97 1.70 8.04 7.45
N HIS A 98 2.29 9.17 7.79
CA HIS A 98 3.74 9.37 7.76
C HIS A 98 4.17 9.66 9.18
N TRP A 99 4.91 8.72 9.77
CA TRP A 99 5.58 8.94 11.04
C TRP A 99 7.06 9.11 10.72
N HIS A 100 7.63 10.24 11.11
CA HIS A 100 9.05 10.50 10.99
C HIS A 100 9.60 10.66 12.39
N PHE A 101 10.42 9.71 12.82
CA PHE A 101 11.19 9.84 14.04
C PHE A 101 12.66 10.02 13.67
N ASN A 102 13.20 11.20 13.97
CA ASN A 102 14.61 11.51 13.79
C ASN A 102 15.20 11.72 15.20
N ALA A 103 16.17 10.88 15.58
CA ALA A 103 16.79 10.88 16.91
C ALA A 103 18.06 11.74 16.98
N SER A 104 18.27 12.61 15.98
CA SER A 104 19.40 13.54 15.89
C SER A 104 19.25 14.74 16.80
#